data_AF-A0A1E5WHC3-F1
#
_entry.id   AF-A0A1E5WHC3-F1
#
_cell.length_a   1.000
_cell.length_b   1.000
_cell.length_c   1.000
_cell.angle_alpha   90.00
_cell.angle_beta   90.00
_cell.angle_gamma   90.00
#
_symmetry.space_group_name_H-M   'P 1'
#
loop_
_entity.id
_entity.type
_entity.pdbx_description
1 polymer ?
#
loop_
_entity_poly.entity_id
_entity_poly.type
_entity_poly.pdbx_seq_one_letter_code
_entity_poly.pdbx_strand_id
1 'polypeptide(L)'
;LLEYNLLCYPPSQIAASAIFLAKYILYPTKHPWNPTLARYARYKPSEFCECVKAMHHLFSTGPLNNLPAVREKYGQHKYKFVAKLRCPASIPTELFEDATC
;
A
#
# COMPACT_ATOMS: atom_id res chain seq x y z
N LEU A 1 -16.02 10.79 1.38
CA LEU A 1 -15.80 10.38 -0.02
C LEU A 1 -15.13 9.01 0.03
N LEU A 2 -15.74 7.99 -0.57
CA LEU A 2 -15.23 6.61 -0.60
C LEU A 2 -14.39 6.44 -1.87
N GLU A 3 -13.27 5.72 -1.79
CA GLU A 3 -12.48 5.38 -2.97
C GLU A 3 -13.12 4.19 -3.66
N TYR A 4 -14.07 4.47 -4.57
CA TYR A 4 -14.85 3.46 -5.29
C TYR A 4 -13.99 2.45 -6.05
N ASN A 5 -12.79 2.87 -6.48
CA ASN A 5 -11.82 2.01 -7.15
C ASN A 5 -11.30 0.86 -6.26
N LEU A 6 -11.45 0.95 -4.94
CA LEU A 6 -11.06 -0.13 -4.03
C LEU A 6 -12.20 -1.10 -3.72
N LEU A 7 -13.45 -0.78 -4.06
CA LEU A 7 -14.62 -1.63 -3.78
C LEU A 7 -14.64 -2.91 -4.63
N CYS A 8 -13.90 -2.95 -5.73
CA CYS A 8 -13.79 -4.13 -6.57
C CYS A 8 -12.86 -5.22 -5.99
N TYR A 9 -12.11 -4.91 -4.93
CA TYR A 9 -11.19 -5.86 -4.30
C TYR A 9 -11.77 -6.44 -3.00
N PRO A 10 -11.53 -7.72 -2.70
CA PRO A 10 -11.91 -8.30 -1.41
C PRO A 10 -11.12 -7.64 -0.27
N PRO A 11 -11.69 -7.52 0.94
CA PRO A 11 -11.02 -6.89 2.08
C PRO A 11 -9.65 -7.49 2.42
N SER A 12 -9.46 -8.79 2.19
CA SER A 12 -8.17 -9.48 2.37
C SER A 12 -7.10 -8.99 1.40
N GLN A 13 -7.46 -8.71 0.15
CA GLN A 13 -6.54 -8.19 -0.87
C GLN A 13 -6.20 -6.71 -0.61
N ILE A 14 -7.17 -5.93 -0.14
CA ILE A 14 -6.95 -4.56 0.34
C ILE A 14 -5.93 -4.58 1.51
N ALA A 15 -6.11 -5.47 2.48
CA ALA A 15 -5.19 -5.61 3.61
C ALA A 15 -3.77 -6.03 3.17
N ALA A 16 -3.65 -7.02 2.29
CA ALA A 16 -2.37 -7.44 1.72
C ALA A 16 -1.65 -6.29 0.99
N SER A 17 -2.39 -5.54 0.17
CA SER A 17 -1.88 -4.38 -0.56
C SER A 17 -1.41 -3.26 0.37
N ALA A 18 -2.17 -2.97 1.42
CA ALA A 18 -1.80 -1.97 2.42
C ALA A 18 -0.51 -2.37 3.18
N ILE A 19 -0.34 -3.64 3.53
CA ILE A 19 0.87 -4.15 4.18
C ILE A 19 2.07 -4.01 3.24
N PHE A 20 1.92 -4.42 1.97
CA PHE A 20 2.97 -4.30 0.97
C PHE A 20 3.42 -2.85 0.81
N LEU A 21 2.45 -1.94 0.58
CA LEU A 21 2.73 -0.52 0.38
C LEU A 21 3.37 0.13 1.61
N ALA A 22 2.87 -0.16 2.81
CA ALA A 22 3.44 0.37 4.04
C ALA A 22 4.89 -0.09 4.24
N LYS A 23 5.19 -1.38 4.00
CA LYS A 23 6.56 -1.90 4.09
C LYS A 23 7.48 -1.27 3.06
N TYR A 24 6.99 -1.04 1.85
CA TYR A 24 7.75 -0.37 0.79
C TYR A 24 8.07 1.09 1.14
N ILE A 25 7.10 1.84 1.67
CA ILE A 25 7.31 3.24 2.10
C ILE A 25 8.29 3.32 3.28
N LEU A 26 8.20 2.40 4.24
CA LEU A 26 9.07 2.40 5.42
C LEU A 26 10.48 1.87 5.13
N TYR A 27 10.62 0.89 4.24
CA TYR A 27 11.88 0.20 3.97
C TYR A 27 12.06 -0.04 2.46
N PRO A 28 12.29 1.02 1.65
CA PRO A 28 12.36 0.91 0.19
C PRO A 28 13.54 0.04 -0.30
N THR A 29 14.55 -0.20 0.54
CA THR A 29 15.71 -1.04 0.23
C THR A 29 15.47 -2.54 0.43
N LYS A 30 14.31 -2.94 0.98
CA LYS A 30 13.98 -4.34 1.26
C LYS A 30 12.75 -4.76 0.47
N HIS A 31 12.74 -6.02 0.01
CA HIS A 31 11.55 -6.57 -0.66
C HIS A 31 10.35 -6.56 0.32
N PRO A 32 9.24 -5.88 -0.02
CA PRO A 32 8.11 -5.68 0.90
C PRO A 32 7.31 -6.97 1.12
N TRP A 33 7.33 -7.90 0.17
CA TRP A 33 6.68 -9.21 0.29
C TRP A 33 7.67 -10.32 0.63
N ASN A 34 7.46 -11.04 1.72
CA ASN A 34 8.34 -12.14 2.12
C ASN A 34 7.57 -13.47 2.15
N PRO A 35 8.25 -14.64 2.17
CA PRO A 35 7.59 -15.94 2.17
C PRO A 35 6.59 -16.13 3.32
N THR A 36 6.86 -15.52 4.48
CA THR A 36 5.95 -15.52 5.63
C THR A 36 4.63 -14.84 5.29
N LEU A 37 4.67 -13.63 4.71
CA LEU A 37 3.47 -12.91 4.28
C LEU A 37 2.71 -13.68 3.19
N ALA A 38 3.41 -14.24 2.20
CA ALA A 38 2.78 -15.06 1.15
C ALA A 38 2.03 -16.26 1.75
N ARG A 39 2.60 -16.93 2.77
CA ARG A 39 1.97 -18.07 3.45
C ARG A 39 0.70 -17.69 4.22
N TYR A 40 0.71 -16.57 4.94
CA TYR A 40 -0.42 -16.16 5.76
C TYR A 40 -1.51 -15.44 4.96
N ALA A 41 -1.11 -14.51 4.08
CA ALA A 41 -2.05 -13.78 3.24
C ALA A 41 -2.62 -14.63 2.11
N ARG A 42 -1.92 -15.71 1.72
CA ARG A 42 -2.27 -16.59 0.59
C ARG A 42 -2.43 -15.83 -0.73
N TYR A 43 -1.63 -14.79 -0.89
CA TYR A 43 -1.54 -14.00 -2.10
C TYR A 43 -0.11 -13.95 -2.61
N LYS A 44 0.01 -14.00 -3.92
CA LYS A 44 1.22 -13.68 -4.66
C LYS A 44 1.25 -12.19 -4.98
N PRO A 45 2.43 -11.55 -5.04
CA PRO A 45 2.54 -10.13 -5.38
C PRO A 45 1.83 -9.74 -6.69
N SER A 46 1.89 -10.62 -7.70
CA SER A 46 1.22 -10.46 -8.98
C SER A 46 -0.31 -10.32 -8.88
N GLU A 47 -0.95 -10.97 -7.91
CA GLU A 47 -2.40 -11.01 -7.75
C GLU A 47 -3.00 -9.71 -7.20
N PHE A 48 -2.19 -8.87 -6.54
CA PHE A 48 -2.67 -7.63 -5.91
C PHE A 48 -1.90 -6.38 -6.34
N CYS A 49 -1.09 -6.48 -7.39
CA CYS A 49 -0.32 -5.38 -7.96
C CYS A 49 -1.19 -4.16 -8.31
N GLU A 50 -2.32 -4.36 -8.98
CA GLU A 50 -3.23 -3.28 -9.36
C GLU A 50 -3.88 -2.59 -8.14
N CYS A 51 -4.20 -3.36 -7.10
CA CYS A 51 -4.71 -2.80 -5.84
C CYS A 51 -3.64 -1.95 -5.13
N VAL A 52 -2.37 -2.37 -5.16
CA VAL A 52 -1.25 -1.58 -4.61
C VAL A 52 -1.05 -0.29 -5.40
N LYS A 53 -1.08 -0.34 -6.73
CA LYS A 53 -0.96 0.85 -7.60
C LYS A 53 -2.09 1.84 -7.33
N ALA A 54 -3.33 1.35 -7.21
CA ALA A 54 -4.47 2.19 -6.85
C ALA A 54 -4.25 2.88 -5.49
N MET A 55 -3.84 2.13 -4.45
CA MET A 55 -3.53 2.71 -3.13
C MET A 55 -2.36 3.70 -3.16
N HIS A 56 -1.32 3.40 -3.93
CA HIS A 56 -0.16 4.28 -4.09
C HIS A 56 -0.53 5.60 -4.74
N HIS A 57 -1.37 5.56 -5.78
CA HIS A 57 -1.90 6.76 -6.42
C HIS A 57 -2.67 7.61 -5.39
N LEU A 58 -3.58 7.00 -4.63
CA LEU A 58 -4.36 7.70 -3.60
C LEU A 58 -3.51 8.35 -2.51
N PHE A 59 -2.46 7.66 -2.07
CA PHE A 59 -1.54 8.20 -1.08
C PHE A 59 -0.70 9.35 -1.65
N SER A 60 -0.26 9.23 -2.91
CA SER A 60 0.57 10.22 -3.60
C SER A 60 -0.22 11.48 -4.01
N THR A 61 -1.47 11.33 -4.44
CA THR A 61 -2.38 12.45 -4.75
C THR A 61 -3.12 12.97 -3.52
N GLY A 62 -2.81 12.47 -2.32
CA GLY A 62 -3.42 12.87 -1.05
C GLY A 62 -3.48 14.37 -0.73
N PRO A 63 -2.63 15.26 -1.29
CA PRO A 63 -2.83 16.71 -1.22
C PRO A 63 -3.96 17.26 -2.11
N LEU A 64 -4.25 16.60 -3.23
CA LEU A 64 -5.33 16.94 -4.19
C LEU A 64 -6.65 16.19 -3.91
N ASN A 65 -6.59 15.06 -3.20
CA ASN A 65 -7.75 14.22 -2.93
C ASN A 65 -8.56 14.68 -1.71
N ASN A 66 -9.87 14.43 -1.75
CA ASN A 66 -10.90 14.79 -0.75
C ASN A 66 -10.85 13.96 0.56
N LEU A 67 -9.67 13.60 1.06
CA LEU A 67 -9.48 12.85 2.32
C LEU A 67 -8.74 13.65 3.42
N PRO A 68 -9.05 14.94 3.66
CA PRO A 68 -8.32 15.76 4.62
C PRO A 68 -8.43 15.23 6.06
N ALA A 69 -9.60 14.75 6.47
CA ALA A 69 -9.83 14.26 7.83
C ALA A 69 -8.98 13.02 8.18
N VAL A 70 -8.77 12.11 7.22
CA VAL A 70 -7.92 10.92 7.42
C VAL A 70 -6.46 11.35 7.55
N ARG A 71 -5.98 12.22 6.65
CA ARG A 71 -4.59 12.72 6.71
C ARG A 71 -4.32 13.53 7.97
N GLU A 72 -5.27 14.36 8.40
CA GLU A 72 -5.17 15.11 9.64
C GLU A 72 -5.08 14.17 10.84
N LYS A 73 -6.00 13.19 10.95
CA LYS A 73 -6.00 12.19 12.03
C LYS A 73 -4.67 11.43 12.09
N TYR A 74 -4.25 10.79 11.00
CA TYR A 74 -3.01 9.99 10.96
C TYR A 74 -1.74 10.84 10.81
N GLY A 75 -1.87 12.16 10.70
CA GLY A 75 -0.81 13.15 10.76
C GLY A 75 -0.55 13.68 12.18
N GLN A 76 -1.26 13.19 13.19
CA GLN A 76 -1.01 13.52 14.59
C GLN A 76 0.12 12.66 15.18
N HIS A 77 0.81 13.19 16.21
CA HIS A 77 1.89 12.48 16.91
C HIS A 77 1.46 11.12 17.47
N LYS A 78 0.19 10.98 17.89
CA LYS A 78 -0.39 9.71 18.38
C LYS A 78 -0.21 8.56 17.40
N TYR A 79 -0.28 8.86 16.09
CA TYR A 79 -0.10 7.89 15.01
C TYR A 79 1.27 8.00 14.35
N LYS A 80 2.26 8.57 15.06
CA LYS A 80 3.64 8.71 14.61
C LYS A 80 3.78 9.43 13.26
N PHE A 81 2.86 10.35 12.97
CA PHE A 81 2.88 11.17 11.76
C PHE A 81 2.89 10.36 10.45
N VAL A 82 2.36 9.13 10.43
CA VAL A 82 2.46 8.24 9.25
C VAL A 82 1.84 8.83 7.98
N ALA A 83 0.85 9.72 8.09
CA ALA A 83 0.27 10.43 6.93
C ALA A 83 1.18 11.53 6.33
N LYS A 84 2.28 11.87 7.03
CA LYS A 84 3.30 12.84 6.57
C LYS A 84 4.52 12.16 5.93
N LEU A 85 4.56 10.84 5.88
CA LEU A 85 5.62 10.10 5.19
C LEU A 85 5.61 10.44 3.70
N ARG A 86 6.80 10.55 3.10
CA ARG A 86 6.93 10.74 1.66
C ARG A 86 6.76 9.41 0.95
N CYS A 87 5.82 9.36 0.01
CA CYS A 87 5.71 8.23 -0.90
C CYS A 87 6.83 8.31 -1.95
N PRO A 88 7.50 7.19 -2.27
CA PRO A 88 8.31 7.11 -3.47
C PRO A 88 7.45 7.40 -4.72
N ALA A 89 8.02 8.01 -5.75
CA ALA A 89 7.28 8.45 -6.95
C ALA A 89 6.68 7.28 -7.75
N SER A 90 7.32 6.11 -7.70
CA SER A 90 6.90 4.90 -8.40
C SER A 90 7.27 3.67 -7.59
N ILE A 91 6.49 2.60 -7.76
CA ILE A 91 6.81 1.29 -7.21
C ILE A 91 7.42 0.46 -8.35
N PRO A 92 8.65 -0.05 -8.21
CA PRO A 92 9.28 -0.91 -9.20
C PRO A 92 8.44 -2.16 -9.45
N THR A 93 8.25 -2.53 -10.72
CA THR A 93 7.42 -3.68 -11.13
C THR A 93 8.01 -5.01 -10.69
N GLU A 94 9.33 -5.06 -10.51
CA GLU A 94 10.10 -6.24 -10.11
C GLU A 94 9.70 -6.71 -8.71
N LEU A 95 9.16 -5.82 -7.87
CA LEU A 95 8.66 -6.18 -6.54
C LEU A 95 7.37 -7.01 -6.57
N PHE A 96 6.72 -7.09 -7.74
CA PHE A 96 5.51 -7.87 -7.98
C PHE A 96 5.78 -9.19 -8.69
N GLU A 97 7.05 -9.52 -8.96
CA GLU A 97 7.41 -10.81 -9.50
C GLU A 97 7.16 -11.90 -8.47
N ASP A 98 6.54 -13.00 -8.91
CA ASP A 98 6.39 -14.18 -8.08
C ASP A 98 7.80 -14.72 -7.80
N ALA A 99 8.13 -14.95 -6.53
CA ALA A 99 9.34 -15.69 -6.19
C ALA A 99 9.23 -17.08 -6.83
N THR A 100 9.89 -17.27 -7.97
CA THR A 100 10.04 -18.58 -8.62
C THR A 100 10.82 -19.47 -7.66
N CYS A 101 10.21 -20.59 -7.26
CA CYS A 101 10.91 -21.68 -6.59
C CYS A 101 12.10 -22.18 -7.41
#